data_AF-A0A1I1LQ30-F1
#
_entry.id   AF-A0A1I1LQ30-F1
#
_cell.length_a   1.000
_cell.length_b   1.000
_cell.length_c   1.000
_cell.angle_alpha   90.00
_cell.angle_beta   90.00
_cell.angle_gamma   90.00
#
_symmetry.space_group_name_H-M   'P 1'
#
loop_
_entity.id
_entity.type
_entity.pdbx_description
1 polymer ?
#
loop_
_entity_poly.entity_id
_entity_poly.type
_entity_poly.pdbx_seq_one_letter_code
_entity_poly.pdbx_strand_id
1 'polypeptide(L)' 'MMIVDLIDGDDFRARLVALGVHIPEGAGPDTCARMALCKHRGEGVDGLKELVDELVRRSDILLPSVRQAIDHYLLPALN' A
#
# COMPACT_ATOMS: atom_id res chain seq x y z
N MET A 1 12.73 -14.96 -19.75
CA MET A 1 13.27 -13.99 -18.79
C MET A 1 12.42 -12.73 -18.87
N MET A 2 11.53 -12.54 -17.92
CA MET A 2 10.83 -11.27 -17.73
C MET A 2 11.03 -10.93 -16.26
N ILE A 3 11.93 -9.99 -15.96
CA ILE A 3 11.89 -9.30 -14.67
C ILE A 3 10.71 -8.34 -14.83
N VAL A 4 9.51 -8.86 -14.60
CA VAL A 4 8.38 -8.01 -14.28
C VAL A 4 8.69 -7.48 -12.89
N ASP A 5 8.92 -6.17 -12.79
CA ASP A 5 9.22 -5.49 -11.52
C ASP A 5 7.94 -5.50 -10.68
N LEU A 6 7.65 -6.66 -10.07
CA LEU A 6 6.42 -6.92 -9.36
C LEU A 6 6.44 -6.22 -8.01
N ILE A 7 5.44 -5.39 -7.76
CA ILE A 7 5.17 -4.78 -6.46
C ILE A 7 4.56 -5.87 -5.57
N ASP A 8 5.42 -6.45 -4.73
CA ASP A 8 5.04 -7.36 -3.64
C ASP A 8 4.66 -6.56 -2.37
N GLY A 9 4.17 -7.25 -1.34
CA GLY A 9 3.88 -6.66 -0.03
C GLY A 9 5.09 -5.97 0.62
N ASP A 10 6.32 -6.43 0.36
CA ASP A 10 7.51 -5.74 0.88
C ASP A 10 7.77 -4.38 0.20
N ASP A 11 7.63 -4.31 -1.13
CA ASP A 11 7.74 -3.04 -1.87
C ASP A 11 6.62 -2.07 -1.45
N PHE A 12 5.40 -2.57 -1.32
CA PHE A 12 4.28 -1.81 -0.79
C PHE A 12 4.55 -1.28 0.63
N ARG A 13 5.11 -2.11 1.51
CA ARG A 13 5.52 -1.69 2.86
C ARG A 13 6.56 -0.57 2.78
N ALA A 14 7.60 -0.74 1.96
CA ALA A 14 8.67 0.24 1.82
C ALA A 14 8.13 1.62 1.38
N ARG A 15 7.18 1.65 0.43
CA ARG A 15 6.53 2.89 0.00
C ARG A 15 5.70 3.54 1.11
N LEU A 16 4.98 2.76 1.90
CA LEU A 16 4.22 3.28 3.04
C LEU A 16 5.13 3.81 4.16
N VAL A 17 6.23 3.11 4.43
CA VAL A 17 7.24 3.56 5.40
C VAL A 17 7.90 4.85 4.94
N ALA A 18 8.14 5.02 3.63
CA ALA A 18 8.64 6.27 3.06
C ALA A 18 7.67 7.46 3.25
N LEU A 19 6.37 7.22 3.35
CA LEU A 19 5.37 8.22 3.72
C LEU A 19 5.30 8.50 5.23
N GLY A 20 6.09 7.81 6.06
CA GLY A 20 6.08 7.94 7.52
C GLY A 20 5.11 6.99 8.22
N VAL A 21 4.56 5.98 7.53
CA VAL A 21 3.77 4.92 8.18
C VAL A 21 4.71 3.89 8.78
N HIS A 22 4.70 3.76 10.11
CA HIS A 22 5.54 2.78 10.77
C HIS A 22 4.91 1.38 10.69
N ILE A 23 5.50 0.51 9.87
CA ILE A 23 5.01 -0.86 9.64
C ILE A 23 6.14 -1.84 10.00
N PRO A 24 5.86 -2.86 10.84
CA PRO A 24 6.88 -3.83 11.21
C PRO A 24 7.35 -4.67 10.02
N GLU A 25 8.61 -5.08 10.06
CA GLU A 25 9.16 -6.05 9.13
C GLU A 25 8.39 -7.39 9.21
N GLY A 26 8.10 -7.97 8.05
CA GLY A 26 7.27 -9.19 7.96
C GLY A 26 5.75 -8.96 8.03
N ALA A 27 5.29 -7.71 8.10
CA ALA A 27 3.86 -7.41 7.94
C ALA A 27 3.38 -7.81 6.53
N GLY A 28 2.26 -8.54 6.49
CA GLY A 28 1.58 -8.85 5.23
C GLY A 28 0.91 -7.62 4.61
N PRO A 29 0.54 -7.67 3.32
CA PRO A 29 -0.04 -6.55 2.60
C PRO A 29 -1.32 -6.00 3.27
N ASP A 30 -2.18 -6.88 3.81
CA ASP A 30 -3.36 -6.49 4.59
C ASP A 30 -2.99 -5.66 5.84
N THR A 31 -1.99 -6.11 6.59
CA THR A 31 -1.51 -5.40 7.78
C THR A 31 -0.93 -4.05 7.41
N CYS A 32 -0.13 -3.99 6.34
CA CYS A 32 0.42 -2.74 5.80
C CYS A 32 -0.69 -1.74 5.47
N ALA A 33 -1.71 -2.18 4.72
CA ALA A 33 -2.84 -1.35 4.32
C ALA A 33 -3.65 -0.85 5.53
N ARG A 34 -3.92 -1.72 6.51
CA ARG A 34 -4.62 -1.34 7.75
C ARG A 34 -3.82 -0.36 8.59
N MET A 35 -2.50 -0.53 8.71
CA MET A 35 -1.65 0.38 9.47
C MET A 35 -1.56 1.76 8.81
N ALA A 36 -1.38 1.80 7.49
CA ALA A 36 -1.41 3.04 6.72
C ALA A 36 -2.74 3.77 6.89
N LEU A 37 -3.85 3.05 6.80
CA LEU A 37 -5.18 3.60 7.04
C LEU A 37 -5.33 4.13 8.48
N CYS A 38 -4.90 3.37 9.49
CA CYS A 38 -4.99 3.76 10.89
C CYS A 38 -4.23 5.07 11.14
N LYS A 39 -3.00 5.17 10.62
CA LYS A 39 -2.19 6.38 10.69
C LYS A 39 -2.85 7.55 9.97
N HIS A 40 -3.39 7.32 8.77
CA HIS A 40 -4.09 8.35 7.99
C HIS A 40 -5.36 8.87 8.68
N ARG A 41 -6.12 8.01 9.35
CA ARG A 41 -7.29 8.44 10.14
C ARG A 41 -6.93 9.17 11.43
N GLY A 42 -5.77 8.88 12.02
CA GLY A 42 -5.33 9.46 13.28
C GLY A 42 -4.64 10.81 13.12
N GLU A 43 -3.55 10.83 12.35
CA GLU A 43 -2.69 12.02 12.15
C GLU A 43 -2.77 12.59 10.73
N GLY A 44 -3.32 11.83 9.78
CA GLY A 44 -3.15 12.12 8.36
C GLY A 44 -1.84 11.51 7.85
N VAL A 45 -1.88 11.05 6.61
CA VAL A 45 -0.70 10.64 5.85
C VAL A 45 -0.78 11.35 4.52
N ASP A 46 -0.05 12.45 4.41
CA ASP A 46 0.09 13.20 3.17
C ASP A 46 0.73 12.33 2.09
N GLY A 47 0.13 12.32 0.90
CA GLY A 47 0.59 11.49 -0.22
C GLY A 47 0.11 10.04 -0.20
N LEU A 48 -0.60 9.57 0.83
CA LEU A 48 -1.16 8.20 0.83
C LEU A 48 -2.15 7.98 -0.31
N LYS A 49 -3.01 8.98 -0.57
CA LYS A 49 -3.99 8.92 -1.67
C LYS A 49 -3.31 8.84 -3.03
N GLU A 50 -2.28 9.65 -3.25
CA GLU A 50 -1.52 9.68 -4.51
C GLU A 50 -0.76 8.37 -4.73
N LEU A 51 -0.14 7.84 -3.68
CA LEU A 51 0.50 6.52 -3.71
C LEU A 51 -0.51 5.43 -4.10
N VAL A 52 -1.68 5.40 -3.45
CA VAL A 52 -2.73 4.41 -3.74
C VAL A 52 -3.23 4.54 -5.18
N ASP A 53 -3.47 5.74 -5.68
CA ASP A 53 -3.87 5.97 -7.08
C ASP A 53 -2.79 5.47 -8.05
N GLU A 54 -1.51 5.77 -7.78
CA GLU A 54 -0.40 5.28 -8.59
C GLU A 54 -0.31 3.75 -8.59
N LEU A 55 -0.46 3.12 -7.42
CA LEU A 55 -0.46 1.66 -7.27
C LEU A 55 -1.62 1.02 -8.04
N VAL A 56 -2.82 1.60 -7.95
CA VAL A 56 -3.99 1.13 -8.70
C VAL A 56 -3.78 1.31 -10.20
N ARG A 57 -3.17 2.42 -10.66
CA ARG A 57 -2.79 2.60 -12.08
C ARG A 57 -1.73 1.59 -12.53
N ARG A 58 -0.82 1.21 -11.64
CA ARG A 58 0.24 0.21 -11.88
C ARG A 58 -0.20 -1.22 -11.53
N SER A 59 -1.51 -1.51 -11.62
CA SER A 59 -2.06 -2.84 -11.33
C SER A 59 -1.43 -3.96 -12.18
N ASP A 60 -0.87 -3.65 -13.35
CA ASP A 60 -0.20 -4.61 -14.24
C ASP A 60 1.06 -5.22 -13.65
N ILE A 61 1.71 -4.51 -12.71
CA ILE A 61 2.91 -4.97 -12.00
C ILE A 61 2.64 -5.23 -10.52
N LEU A 62 1.39 -5.15 -10.05
CA LEU A 62 1.07 -5.25 -8.64
C LEU A 62 0.58 -6.65 -8.31
N LEU A 63 1.14 -7.27 -7.26
CA LEU A 63 0.69 -8.60 -6.88
C LEU A 63 -0.79 -8.59 -6.48
N PRO A 64 -1.56 -9.65 -6.83
CA PRO A 64 -2.98 -9.72 -6.53
C PRO A 64 -3.26 -9.54 -5.03
N SER A 65 -2.40 -10.10 -4.16
CA SER A 65 -2.53 -9.94 -2.71
C SER A 65 -2.43 -8.49 -2.23
N VAL A 66 -1.51 -7.70 -2.81
CA VAL A 66 -1.38 -6.27 -2.49
C VAL A 66 -2.57 -5.49 -3.04
N ARG A 67 -3.01 -5.81 -4.26
CA ARG A 67 -4.15 -5.16 -4.90
C ARG A 67 -5.42 -5.36 -4.07
N GLN A 68 -5.65 -6.58 -3.60
CA GLN A 68 -6.78 -6.89 -2.74
C GLN A 68 -6.72 -6.12 -1.41
N ALA A 69 -5.56 -6.01 -0.78
CA ALA A 69 -5.41 -5.23 0.43
C ALA A 69 -5.72 -3.73 0.21
N ILE A 70 -5.23 -3.15 -0.90
CA ILE A 70 -5.53 -1.76 -1.26
C ILE A 70 -7.03 -1.57 -1.49
N ASP A 71 -7.64 -2.44 -2.28
CA ASP A 71 -9.07 -2.38 -2.63
C ASP A 71 -9.97 -2.55 -1.41
N HIS A 72 -9.61 -3.45 -0.49
CA HIS A 72 -10.42 -3.76 0.68
C HIS A 72 -10.30 -2.73 1.81
N TYR A 73 -9.11 -2.14 2.01
CA TYR A 73 -8.85 -1.25 3.15
C TYR A 73 -8.66 0.22 2.76
N LEU A 74 -7.85 0.49 1.72
CA LEU A 74 -7.41 1.85 1.41
C LEU A 74 -8.38 2.57 0.47
N LEU A 75 -8.83 1.94 -0.61
CA LEU A 75 -9.80 2.52 -1.54
C LEU A 75 -11.10 3.02 -0.86
N PRO A 76 -11.80 2.22 -0.04
CA PRO A 76 -13.04 2.68 0.61
C PRO A 76 -12.81 3.77 1.67
N ALA A 77 -11.58 3.95 2.15
CA ALA A 77 -11.27 4.94 3.17
C ALA A 77 -10.74 6.27 2.60
N LEU A 78 -10.25 6.26 1.36
CA LEU A 78 -9.71 7.43 0.65
C LEU A 78 -10.71 8.04 -0.34
N ASN A 79 -11.88 7.41 -0.48
CA ASN A 79 -12.96 7.78 -1.40
C ASN A 79 -14.11 8.51 -0.69
#